data_AF-A0A815S7A4-F1
#
_entry.id   AF-A0A815S7A4-F1
#
_cell.length_a   1.000
_cell.length_b   1.000
_cell.length_c   1.000
_cell.angle_alpha   90.00
_cell.angle_beta   90.00
_cell.angle_gamma   90.00
#
_symmetry.space_group_name_H-M   'P 1'
#
loop_
_entity.id
_entity.type
_entity.pdbx_description
1 polymer ?
#
loop_
_entity_poly.entity_id
_entity_poly.type
_entity_poly.pdbx_seq_one_letter_code
_entity_poly.pdbx_strand_id
1 'polypeptide(L)' 'MITSNVINDYWIHYKSCQRQLRTFIQLKVLFSGLIEMIILFDRLVFLRESVPTASSYLVALVEPIKSSRRWCLISLK' A
#
# COMPACT_ATOMS: atom_id res chain seq x y z
N MET A 1 -26.31 -1.63 -20.13
CA MET A 1 -25.70 -0.34 -20.54
C MET A 1 -25.95 0.64 -19.40
N ILE A 2 -24.91 1.28 -18.85
CA ILE A 2 -25.08 2.22 -17.73
C ILE A 2 -25.65 3.52 -18.30
N THR A 3 -26.86 3.88 -17.87
CA THR A 3 -27.54 5.12 -18.27
C THR A 3 -27.21 6.28 -17.34
N SER A 4 -27.30 7.50 -17.86
CA SER A 4 -27.02 8.74 -17.10
C SER A 4 -27.85 8.85 -15.81
N ASN A 5 -29.08 8.36 -15.82
CA ASN A 5 -29.96 8.34 -14.65
C ASN A 5 -29.37 7.47 -13.53
N VAL A 6 -28.84 6.29 -13.84
CA VAL A 6 -28.23 5.38 -12.87
C VAL A 6 -26.96 6.00 -12.25
N ILE A 7 -26.18 6.74 -13.04
CA ILE A 7 -24.99 7.46 -12.55
C ILE A 7 -25.41 8.60 -11.60
N ASN A 8 -26.44 9.35 -11.97
CA ASN A 8 -26.94 10.45 -11.15
C ASN A 8 -27.55 9.96 -9.83
N ASP A 9 -28.36 8.91 -9.86
CA ASP A 9 -28.96 8.31 -8.67
C ASP A 9 -27.88 7.78 -7.72
N TYR A 10 -26.85 7.11 -8.26
CA TYR A 10 -25.69 6.68 -7.48
C TYR A 10 -24.96 7.87 -6.85
N TRP A 11 -24.69 8.93 -7.62
CA TRP A 11 -24.00 10.11 -7.11
C TRP A 11 -24.77 10.79 -5.99
N ILE A 12 -26.09 10.99 -6.15
CA ILE A 12 -26.95 11.58 -5.13
C ILE A 12 -26.92 10.73 -3.86
N HIS A 13 -27.06 9.41 -3.99
CA HIS A 13 -27.07 8.48 -2.88
C HIS A 13 -25.78 8.57 -2.02
N TYR A 14 -24.60 8.68 -2.66
CA TYR A 14 -23.32 8.67 -1.97
C TYR A 14 -22.68 10.05 -1.76
N LYS A 15 -23.34 11.14 -2.17
CA LYS A 15 -22.81 12.50 -2.06
C LYS A 15 -22.44 12.88 -0.63
N SER A 16 -23.25 12.47 0.34
CA SER A 16 -23.04 12.73 1.77
C SER A 16 -21.77 12.06 2.31
N CYS A 17 -21.38 10.91 1.76
CA CYS A 17 -20.19 10.15 2.15
C CYS A 17 -18.89 10.72 1.58
N GLN A 18 -18.93 11.73 0.70
CA GLN A 18 -17.71 12.25 0.07
C GLN A 18 -16.64 12.72 1.06
N ARG A 19 -17.05 13.30 2.20
CA ARG A 19 -16.11 13.72 3.24
C ARG A 19 -15.39 12.51 3.85
N GLN A 20 -16.14 11.47 4.20
CA GLN A 20 -15.59 10.24 4.77
C GLN A 20 -14.66 9.55 3.76
N LEU A 21 -15.04 9.49 2.48
CA LEU A 21 -14.22 8.94 1.42
C LEU A 21 -12.89 9.69 1.27
N ARG A 22 -12.93 11.03 1.28
CA ARG A 22 -11.71 11.86 1.24
C ARG A 22 -10.80 11.59 2.43
N THR A 23 -11.36 11.56 3.64
CA THR A 23 -10.60 11.24 4.86
C THR A 23 -10.00 9.84 4.80
N PHE A 24 -10.75 8.86 4.32
CA PHE A 24 -10.25 7.49 4.15
C PHE A 24 -9.10 7.43 3.15
N ILE A 25 -9.18 8.13 2.01
CA ILE A 25 -8.09 8.20 1.03
C ILE A 25 -6.85 8.86 1.66
N GLN A 26 -7.01 9.94 2.43
CA GLN A 26 -5.90 10.58 3.14
C GLN A 26 -5.24 9.63 4.15
N LEU A 27 -6.04 8.89 4.93
CA LEU A 27 -5.53 7.87 5.85
C LEU A 27 -4.80 6.76 5.10
N LYS A 28 -5.32 6.29 3.95
CA LYS A 28 -4.63 5.30 3.11
C LYS A 28 -3.28 5.79 2.63
N VAL A 29 -3.18 7.05 2.20
CA VAL A 29 -1.91 7.63 1.77
C VAL A 29 -0.95 7.75 2.94
N LEU A 30 -1.42 8.25 4.09
CA LEU A 30 -0.64 8.39 5.32
C LEU A 30 -0.05 7.05 5.78
N PHE A 31 -0.86 5.99 5.80
CA PHE A 31 -0.45 4.66 6.28
C PHE A 31 0.21 3.79 5.22
N SER A 32 0.22 4.20 3.95
CA SER A 32 0.72 3.36 2.85
C SER A 32 2.14 2.84 3.10
N GLY A 33 3.07 3.71 3.52
CA GLY A 33 4.45 3.32 3.82
C GLY A 33 4.59 2.44 5.06
N LEU A 34 3.73 2.63 6.06
CA LEU A 34 3.71 1.80 7.27
C LEU A 34 3.24 0.38 6.96
N ILE A 35 2.15 0.25 6.19
CA ILE A 35 1.61 -1.02 5.73
C ILE A 35 2.64 -1.75 4.86
N GLU A 36 3.31 -1.04 3.94
CA GLU A 36 4.37 -1.60 3.12
C GLU A 36 5.53 -2.16 3.97
N MET A 37 5.98 -1.42 4.98
CA MET A 37 7.04 -1.88 5.88
C MET A 37 6.63 -3.14 6.67
N ILE A 38 5.40 -3.19 7.18
CA ILE A 38 4.89 -4.39 7.88
C ILE A 38 4.93 -5.60 6.95
N ILE A 39 4.44 -5.45 5.72
CA ILE A 39 4.43 -6.54 4.73
C ILE A 39 5.86 -6.98 4.40
N LEU A 40 6.79 -6.05 4.20
CA LEU A 40 8.17 -6.39 3.88
C LEU A 40 8.90 -7.05 5.05
N PHE A 41 8.61 -6.64 6.28
CA PHE A 41 9.17 -7.29 7.48
C PHE A 41 8.66 -8.72 7.65
N ASP A 42 7.36 -8.96 7.47
CA ASP A 42 6.80 -10.31 7.47
C ASP A 42 7.53 -11.23 6.47
N ARG A 43 7.73 -10.75 5.24
CA ARG A 43 8.47 -11.49 4.22
C ARG A 43 9.95 -11.69 4.54
N LEU A 44 10.59 -10.73 5.21
CA LEU A 44 11.99 -10.84 5.61
C LEU A 44 12.18 -11.90 6.68
N VAL A 45 11.27 -11.96 7.66
CA VAL A 45 11.26 -13.01 8.68
C VAL A 45 11.06 -14.37 8.02
N PHE A 46 10.06 -14.52 7.16
CA PHE A 46 9.81 -15.75 6.42
C PHE A 46 11.03 -16.23 5.62
N LEU A 47 11.75 -15.33 4.94
CA LEU A 47 12.94 -15.69 4.17
C LEU A 47 14.10 -16.14 5.06
N ARG A 48 14.29 -15.50 6.21
CA ARG A 48 15.31 -15.90 7.18
C ARG A 48 15.02 -17.28 7.78
N GLU A 49 13.76 -17.61 8.00
CA GLU A 49 13.34 -18.92 8.52
C GLU A 49 13.43 -20.03 7.45
N SER A 50 12.99 -19.74 6.23
CA SER A 50 12.92 -20.73 5.14
C SER A 50 14.27 -21.03 4.49
N VAL A 51 15.18 -20.05 4.42
CA VAL A 51 16.51 -20.21 3.81
C VAL A 51 17.57 -19.61 4.74
N PRO A 52 17.95 -20.30 5.83
CA PRO A 52 18.84 -19.76 6.84
C PRO A 52 20.28 -19.51 6.33
N THR A 53 20.66 -20.13 5.21
CA THR A 53 21.95 -19.85 4.55
C THR A 53 21.93 -18.58 3.69
N ALA A 54 20.76 -18.06 3.34
CA ALA A 54 20.64 -16.87 2.51
C ALA A 54 20.68 -15.59 3.35
N SER A 55 21.54 -14.67 2.94
CA SER A 55 21.62 -13.35 3.54
C SER A 55 20.52 -12.46 2.97
N SER A 56 19.50 -12.19 3.80
CA SER A 56 18.31 -11.41 3.40
C SER A 56 18.28 -10.04 4.08
N TYR A 57 18.06 -9.00 3.28
CA TYR A 57 18.13 -7.59 3.68
C TYR A 57 16.96 -6.77 3.14
N LEU A 58 16.58 -5.74 3.88
CA LEU A 58 15.70 -4.68 3.42
C LEU A 58 16.55 -3.50 2.94
N VAL A 59 16.39 -3.07 1.68
CA VAL A 59 17.20 -2.03 1.06
C VAL A 59 16.31 -0.91 0.53
N ALA A 60 16.73 0.34 0.72
CA ALA A 60 16.05 1.50 0.14
C ALA A 60 16.42 1.65 -1.35
N LEU A 61 15.44 1.55 -2.24
CA LEU A 61 15.61 1.70 -3.70
C LEU A 61 15.45 3.14 -4.19
N VAL A 62 14.56 3.91 -3.57
CA VAL A 62 14.14 5.22 -4.10
C VAL A 62 14.09 6.25 -2.98
N GLU A 63 14.39 7.51 -3.32
CA GLU A 63 14.17 8.62 -2.40
C GLU A 63 12.68 8.73 -2.03
N PRO A 64 12.35 8.89 -0.73
CA PRO A 64 10.96 8.89 -0.25
C PRO A 64 10.12 10.03 -0.84
N ILE A 65 10.76 11.07 -1.38
CA ILE A 65 10.12 12.20 -2.03
C ILE A 65 9.49 11.78 -3.38
N LYS A 66 10.06 10.77 -4.06
CA LYS A 66 9.63 10.33 -5.41
C LYS A 66 8.62 9.19 -5.38
N SER A 67 8.64 8.35 -4.35
CA SER A 67 7.72 7.21 -4.20
C SER A 67 7.61 6.81 -2.73
N SER A 68 6.38 6.53 -2.26
CA SER A 68 6.18 5.88 -0.96
C SER A 68 6.73 4.46 -0.95
N ARG A 69 6.79 3.80 -2.12
CA ARG A 69 7.44 2.50 -2.31
C ARG A 69 8.94 2.67 -2.37
N ARG A 70 9.54 2.72 -1.19
CA ARG A 70 10.97 2.98 -0.98
C ARG A 70 11.77 1.71 -0.78
N TRP A 71 11.16 0.66 -0.25
CA TRP A 71 11.90 -0.48 0.30
C TRP A 71 11.73 -1.71 -0.57
N CYS A 72 12.80 -2.49 -0.68
CA CYS A 72 12.82 -3.75 -1.40
C CYS A 72 13.53 -4.79 -0.55
N LEU A 73 13.14 -6.05 -0.75
CA LEU A 73 13.73 -7.19 -0.10
C LEU A 73 14.68 -7.86 -1.09
N ILE A 74 15.94 -7.98 -0.69
CA ILE A 74 16.98 -8.65 -1.47
C ILE A 74 17.46 -9.84 -0.65
N SER A 75 17.58 -10.99 -1.31
CA SER A 75 18.12 -12.22 -0.72
C SER A 75 19.25 -12.74 -1.59
N LEU A 76 20.40 -12.97 -0.98
CA LEU A 76 21.62 -13.47 -1.62
C LEU A 76 21.89 -14.87 -1.08
N LYS A 77 22.05 -15.84 -1.97
CA LYS A 77 22.35 -17.23 -1.64
C LYS A 77 23.82 -17.53 -1.85
#